data_AF-A0A966T3C9-F1
#
_entry.id   AF-A0A966T3C9-F1
#
_cell.length_a   1.000
_cell.length_b   1.000
_cell.length_c   1.000
_cell.angle_alpha   90.00
_cell.angle_beta   90.00
_cell.angle_gamma   90.00
#
_symmetry.space_group_name_H-M   'P 1'
#
loop_
_entity.id
_entity.type
_entity.pdbx_description
1 polymer ?
#
loop_
_entity_poly.entity_id
_entity_poly.type
_entity_poly.pdbx_seq_one_letter_code
_entity_poly.pdbx_strand_id
1 'polypeptide(L)'
;MEDSSFRALRCDPERVRKGSEFFRALKSGNVIAGVKDPALADWIEECYPLVPDPVIVLVSRDVYATAQREECSGNDLFVSLHEVIGRKFKLLNFVEPLNSPLIVLSYERLLTDPLFAVESLAQFLVGGVNDQLIARTARLVRPHVDMPNELNFVAARREYESAQTLQSA
;
A
#
# COMPACT_ATOMS: atom_id res chain seq x y z
N MET A 1 -9.22 6.67 8.58
CA MET A 1 -8.74 7.70 9.53
C MET A 1 -7.23 7.88 9.41
N GLU A 2 -6.44 6.80 9.29
CA GLU A 2 -4.98 6.86 9.08
C GLU A 2 -4.58 7.53 7.74
N ASP A 3 -5.25 7.19 6.63
CA ASP A 3 -4.96 7.75 5.30
C ASP A 3 -5.20 9.27 5.20
N SER A 4 -6.19 9.82 5.90
CA SER A 4 -6.49 11.26 5.83
C SER A 4 -5.43 12.10 6.54
N SER A 5 -4.92 11.62 7.67
CA SER A 5 -3.85 12.30 8.40
C SER A 5 -2.53 12.26 7.63
N PHE A 6 -2.22 11.13 6.99
CA PHE A 6 -1.05 11.03 6.12
C PHE A 6 -1.16 11.97 4.91
N ARG A 7 -2.31 12.00 4.23
CA ARG A 7 -2.54 12.91 3.09
C ARG A 7 -2.44 14.38 3.49
N ALA A 8 -2.85 14.75 4.70
CA ALA A 8 -2.76 16.11 5.19
C ALA A 8 -1.31 16.60 5.31
N LEU A 9 -0.36 15.71 5.58
CA LEU A 9 1.07 16.05 5.68
C LEU A 9 1.63 16.61 4.37
N ARG A 10 1.11 16.16 3.21
CA ARG A 10 1.59 16.58 1.89
C ARG A 10 1.55 18.09 1.70
N CYS A 11 0.54 18.75 2.26
CA CYS A 11 0.33 20.19 2.11
C CYS A 11 0.74 20.97 3.37
N ASP A 12 1.29 20.33 4.40
CA ASP A 12 1.60 20.99 5.67
C ASP A 12 2.95 21.73 5.58
N PRO A 13 3.02 23.02 5.97
CA PRO A 13 4.28 23.75 6.03
C PRO A 13 5.31 23.11 6.98
N GLU A 14 4.85 22.41 8.02
CA GLU A 14 5.69 21.69 8.98
C GLU A 14 5.82 20.18 8.67
N ARG A 15 5.62 19.77 7.40
CA ARG A 15 5.56 18.35 7.00
C ARG A 15 6.70 17.49 7.53
N VAL A 16 7.92 18.01 7.60
CA VAL A 16 9.11 17.26 8.07
C VAL A 16 8.98 16.90 9.55
N ARG A 17 8.64 17.88 10.39
CA ARG A 17 8.47 17.68 11.83
C ARG A 17 7.27 16.79 12.11
N LYS A 18 6.11 17.16 11.58
CA LYS A 18 4.85 16.44 11.79
C LYS A 18 4.87 15.04 11.19
N GLY A 19 5.52 14.85 10.04
CA GLY A 19 5.68 13.54 9.40
C GLY A 19 6.57 12.61 10.21
N SER A 20 7.69 13.12 10.75
CA SER A 20 8.53 12.33 11.67
C SER A 20 7.76 11.90 12.92
N GLU A 21 6.98 12.81 13.52
CA GLU A 21 6.13 12.51 14.68
C GLU A 21 5.05 11.48 14.33
N PHE A 22 4.40 11.65 13.17
CA PHE A 22 3.37 10.76 12.66
C PHE A 22 3.89 9.32 12.49
N PHE A 23 5.03 9.12 11.80
CA PHE A 23 5.56 7.78 11.57
C PHE A 23 6.08 7.11 12.84
N ARG A 24 6.70 7.87 13.76
CA ARG A 24 7.07 7.34 15.09
C ARG A 24 5.85 6.90 15.89
N ALA A 25 4.80 7.72 15.92
CA ALA A 25 3.56 7.39 16.60
C ALA A 25 2.91 6.14 15.98
N LEU A 26 2.83 6.07 14.65
CA LEU A 26 2.27 4.93 13.92
C LEU A 26 3.03 3.63 14.22
N LYS A 27 4.35 3.69 14.31
CA LYS A 27 5.21 2.53 14.64
C LYS A 27 5.11 2.12 16.10
N SER A 28 4.95 3.06 17.04
CA SER A 28 5.03 2.81 18.48
C SER A 28 4.02 1.77 19.01
N GLY A 29 2.90 1.55 18.31
CA GLY A 29 1.88 0.59 18.70
C GLY A 29 1.84 -0.69 17.85
N ASN A 30 2.69 -0.84 16.83
CA ASN A 30 2.55 -1.92 15.85
C ASN A 30 3.91 -2.52 15.46
N VAL A 31 3.97 -3.86 15.39
CA VAL A 31 5.14 -4.59 14.85
C VAL A 31 5.43 -4.13 13.42
N ILE A 32 4.39 -3.96 12.63
CA ILE A 32 4.43 -3.37 11.30
C ILE A 32 3.35 -2.28 11.18
N ALA A 33 3.74 -1.16 10.59
CA ALA A 33 2.87 -0.04 10.32
C ALA A 33 3.10 0.39 8.86
N GLY A 34 2.04 0.77 8.16
CA GLY A 34 2.11 1.12 6.76
C GLY A 34 1.14 2.23 6.41
N VAL A 35 1.48 2.97 5.37
CA VAL A 35 0.61 3.97 4.75
C VAL A 35 0.58 3.71 3.25
N LYS A 36 -0.54 4.08 2.62
CA LYS A 36 -0.69 3.99 1.16
C LYS A 36 -1.32 5.27 0.64
N ASP A 37 -0.64 5.92 -0.30
CA ASP A 37 -1.16 7.07 -1.03
C ASP A 37 -0.83 6.91 -2.53
N PRO A 38 -1.83 6.88 -3.43
CA PRO A 38 -1.59 6.89 -4.88
C PRO A 38 -0.72 8.05 -5.36
N ALA A 39 -0.75 9.20 -4.67
CA ALA A 39 0.04 10.38 -5.00
C ALA A 39 1.46 10.35 -4.38
N LEU A 40 1.84 9.30 -3.65
CA LEU A 40 3.14 9.23 -3.00
C LEU A 40 4.31 9.36 -3.98
N ALA A 41 4.17 8.85 -5.21
CA ALA A 41 5.17 9.00 -6.26
C ALA A 41 5.59 10.46 -6.50
N ASP A 42 4.72 11.42 -6.21
CA ASP A 42 5.01 12.84 -6.45
C ASP A 42 5.96 13.42 -5.40
N TRP A 43 5.99 12.87 -4.18
CA TRP A 43 6.69 13.44 -3.01
C TRP A 43 7.42 12.39 -2.16
N ILE A 44 7.68 11.20 -2.73
CA ILE A 44 8.29 10.07 -2.00
C ILE A 44 9.70 10.39 -1.48
N GLU A 45 10.47 11.19 -2.22
CA GLU A 45 11.82 11.64 -1.83
C GLU A 45 11.82 12.45 -0.53
N GLU A 46 10.76 13.24 -0.30
CA GLU A 46 10.59 14.02 0.93
C GLU A 46 10.04 13.18 2.07
N CYS A 47 9.19 12.21 1.76
CA CYS A 47 8.52 11.36 2.74
C CYS A 47 9.46 10.29 3.31
N TYR A 48 10.25 9.65 2.45
CA TYR A 48 11.04 8.46 2.77
C TYR A 48 12.02 8.67 3.95
N PRO A 49 12.77 9.78 4.05
CA PRO A 49 13.67 10.02 5.17
C PRO A 49 12.96 10.14 6.53
N LEU A 50 11.64 10.35 6.55
CA LEU A 50 10.84 10.50 7.76
C LEU A 50 10.36 9.15 8.32
N VAL A 51 10.48 8.07 7.54
CA VAL A 51 10.00 6.73 7.90
C VAL A 51 11.11 5.97 8.64
N PRO A 52 10.94 5.59 9.91
CA PRO A 52 11.89 4.75 10.62
C PRO A 52 11.93 3.34 10.00
N ASP A 53 13.12 2.84 9.72
CA ASP A 53 13.37 1.50 9.16
C ASP A 53 12.43 1.15 7.98
N PRO A 54 12.49 1.92 6.87
CA PRO A 54 11.49 1.82 5.82
C PRO A 54 11.58 0.49 5.09
N VAL A 55 10.42 -0.13 4.91
CA VAL A 55 10.20 -1.28 4.02
C VAL A 55 9.29 -0.83 2.88
N ILE A 56 9.74 -1.03 1.64
CA ILE A 56 9.03 -0.57 0.45
C ILE A 56 8.26 -1.73 -0.16
N VAL A 57 6.95 -1.53 -0.30
CA VAL A 57 6.06 -2.45 -1.03
C VAL A 57 5.57 -1.73 -2.27
N LEU A 58 6.13 -2.07 -3.43
CA LEU A 58 5.75 -1.49 -4.71
C LEU A 58 4.71 -2.39 -5.39
N VAL A 59 3.50 -1.89 -5.62
CA VAL A 59 2.51 -2.60 -6.43
C VAL A 59 2.65 -2.16 -7.88
N SER A 60 2.96 -3.10 -8.76
CA SER A 60 3.03 -2.88 -10.20
C SER A 60 1.82 -3.49 -10.90
N ARG A 61 1.21 -2.73 -11.79
CA ARG A 61 0.16 -3.18 -12.71
C ARG A 61 0.57 -2.86 -14.14
N ASP A 62 0.06 -3.60 -15.12
CA ASP A 62 0.22 -3.26 -16.53
C ASP A 62 -0.16 -1.79 -16.83
N VAL A 63 0.64 -1.14 -17.69
CA VAL A 63 0.49 0.29 -18.00
C VAL A 63 -0.77 0.59 -18.79
N TYR A 64 -1.14 -0.29 -19.72
CA TYR A 64 -2.37 -0.14 -20.50
C TYR A 64 -3.58 -0.39 -19.63
N ALA A 65 -3.56 -1.43 -18.79
CA ALA A 65 -4.66 -1.70 -17.85
C ALA A 65 -4.89 -0.55 -16.87
N THR A 66 -3.83 0.19 -16.52
CA THR A 66 -3.94 1.38 -15.65
C THR A 66 -4.45 2.58 -16.43
N ALA A 67 -3.91 2.86 -17.63
CA ALA A 67 -4.36 3.97 -18.47
C ALA A 67 -5.82 3.82 -18.91
N GLN A 68 -6.24 2.61 -19.29
CA GLN A 68 -7.62 2.31 -19.67
C GLN A 68 -8.61 2.55 -18.52
N ARG A 69 -8.20 2.32 -17.26
CA ARG A 69 -9.04 2.64 -16.10
C ARG A 69 -9.29 4.15 -16.01
N GLU A 70 -8.26 4.96 -16.25
CA GLU A 70 -8.38 6.42 -16.26
C GLU A 70 -9.23 6.89 -17.44
N GLU A 71 -9.09 6.27 -18.61
CA GLU A 71 -9.94 6.51 -19.78
C GLU A 71 -11.42 6.23 -19.47
N CYS A 72 -11.73 5.08 -18.86
CA CYS A 72 -13.09 4.76 -18.40
C CYS A 72 -13.64 5.78 -17.39
N SER A 73 -12.77 6.57 -16.75
CA SER A 73 -13.14 7.64 -15.81
C SER A 73 -13.27 9.01 -16.49
N GLY A 74 -13.10 9.07 -17.82
CA GLY A 74 -13.27 10.28 -18.63
C GLY A 74 -11.97 10.97 -19.06
N ASN A 75 -10.80 10.38 -18.79
CA ASN A 75 -9.51 10.93 -19.23
C ASN A 75 -9.15 10.50 -20.65
N ASP A 76 -8.21 11.20 -21.29
CA ASP A 76 -7.64 10.77 -22.58
C ASP A 76 -6.65 9.60 -22.37
N LEU A 77 -6.82 8.52 -23.16
CA LEU A 77 -6.03 7.30 -23.02
C LEU A 77 -4.52 7.53 -23.16
N PHE A 78 -4.09 8.28 -24.17
CA PHE A 78 -2.67 8.48 -24.45
C PHE A 78 -2.03 9.42 -23.44
N VAL A 79 -2.75 10.46 -23.00
CA VAL A 79 -2.32 11.32 -21.89
C VAL A 79 -2.13 10.48 -20.62
N SER A 80 -3.14 9.68 -20.24
CA SER A 80 -3.06 8.82 -19.06
C SER A 80 -1.94 7.77 -19.17
N LEU A 81 -1.72 7.21 -20.36
CA LEU A 81 -0.63 6.25 -20.59
C LEU A 81 0.74 6.90 -20.37
N HIS A 82 0.96 8.11 -20.91
CA HIS A 82 2.21 8.85 -20.68
C HIS A 82 2.42 9.18 -19.19
N GLU A 83 1.37 9.60 -18.48
CA GLU A 83 1.45 9.88 -17.05
C GLU A 83 1.77 8.63 -16.22
N VAL A 84 1.11 7.50 -16.50
CA VAL A 84 1.35 6.23 -15.82
C VAL A 84 2.78 5.74 -16.03
N ILE A 85 3.29 5.81 -17.27
CA ILE A 85 4.67 5.46 -17.59
C ILE A 85 5.64 6.38 -16.84
N GLY A 86 5.42 7.70 -16.88
CA GLY A 86 6.25 8.66 -16.19
C GLY A 86 6.33 8.42 -14.68
N ARG A 87 5.18 8.19 -14.02
CA ARG A 87 5.13 7.88 -12.58
C ARG A 87 5.85 6.57 -12.25
N LYS A 88 5.74 5.53 -13.09
CA LYS A 88 6.47 4.27 -12.90
C LYS A 88 7.98 4.46 -12.98
N PHE A 89 8.48 5.19 -13.96
CA PHE A 89 9.92 5.48 -14.06
C PHE A 89 10.41 6.34 -12.89
N LYS A 90 9.62 7.32 -12.43
CA LYS A 90 9.95 8.10 -11.25
C LYS A 90 10.11 7.21 -10.01
N LEU A 91 9.17 6.30 -9.77
CA LEU A 91 9.26 5.34 -8.67
C LEU A 91 10.45 4.40 -8.83
N LEU A 92 10.69 3.88 -10.04
CA LEU A 92 11.82 2.99 -10.30
C LEU A 92 13.16 3.67 -10.02
N ASN A 93 13.38 4.86 -10.58
CA ASN A 93 14.59 5.65 -10.38
C ASN A 93 14.80 6.02 -8.90
N PHE A 94 13.71 6.20 -8.15
CA PHE A 94 13.76 6.45 -6.72
C PHE A 94 14.18 5.21 -5.92
N VAL A 95 13.59 4.03 -6.21
CA VAL A 95 13.84 2.81 -5.41
C VAL A 95 15.11 2.06 -5.79
N GLU A 96 15.56 2.15 -7.03
CA GLU A 96 16.76 1.47 -7.56
C GLU A 96 18.03 1.73 -6.73
N PRO A 97 18.36 2.97 -6.30
CA PRO A 97 19.56 3.23 -5.51
C PRO A 97 19.40 2.96 -3.99
N LEU A 98 18.22 2.54 -3.52
CA LEU A 98 17.97 2.38 -2.08
C LEU A 98 18.49 1.05 -1.55
N ASN A 99 19.06 1.08 -0.34
CA ASN A 99 19.46 -0.13 0.38
C ASN A 99 18.33 -0.73 1.26
N SER A 100 17.17 -0.07 1.29
CA SER A 100 16.05 -0.54 2.11
C SER A 100 15.40 -1.79 1.54
N PRO A 101 14.81 -2.65 2.40
CA PRO A 101 14.05 -3.80 1.93
C PRO A 101 12.94 -3.37 0.96
N LEU A 102 12.93 -3.98 -0.23
CA LEU A 102 11.96 -3.73 -1.29
C LEU A 102 11.34 -5.04 -1.76
N ILE A 103 10.02 -5.06 -1.87
CA ILE A 103 9.27 -6.10 -2.58
C ILE A 103 8.41 -5.46 -3.67
N VAL A 104 8.41 -6.07 -4.86
CA VAL A 104 7.53 -5.70 -5.96
C VAL A 104 6.42 -6.74 -6.08
N LEU A 105 5.18 -6.31 -5.90
CA LEU A 105 3.98 -7.14 -6.07
C LEU A 105 3.33 -6.83 -7.42
N SER A 106 3.21 -7.84 -8.27
CA SER A 106 2.39 -7.72 -9.49
C SER A 106 0.92 -7.83 -9.11
N TYR A 107 0.12 -6.86 -9.56
CA TYR A 107 -1.33 -6.87 -9.42
C TYR A 107 -1.95 -8.10 -10.10
N GLU A 108 -1.41 -8.49 -11.25
CA GLU A 108 -1.87 -9.64 -12.03
C GLU A 108 -1.60 -10.96 -11.28
N ARG A 109 -0.41 -11.10 -10.68
CA ARG A 109 -0.11 -12.25 -9.81
C ARG A 109 -0.96 -12.26 -8.55
N LEU A 110 -1.16 -11.10 -7.93
CA LEU A 110 -2.03 -10.96 -6.76
C LEU A 110 -3.45 -11.43 -7.06
N LEU A 111 -3.99 -11.17 -8.26
CA LEU A 111 -5.31 -11.65 -8.67
C LEU A 111 -5.33 -13.14 -9.07
N THR A 112 -4.24 -13.66 -9.63
CA THR A 112 -4.18 -15.03 -10.15
C THR A 112 -4.01 -16.05 -9.04
N ASP A 113 -3.15 -15.75 -8.06
CA ASP A 113 -2.92 -16.58 -6.86
C ASP A 113 -2.82 -15.69 -5.61
N PRO A 114 -3.96 -15.23 -5.06
CA PRO A 114 -3.98 -14.36 -3.89
C PRO A 114 -3.38 -15.01 -2.65
N LEU A 115 -3.47 -16.33 -2.49
CA LEU A 115 -2.95 -17.03 -1.31
C LEU A 115 -1.43 -16.97 -1.30
N PHE A 116 -0.79 -17.39 -2.39
CA PHE A 116 0.66 -17.36 -2.51
C PHE A 116 1.22 -15.94 -2.44
N ALA A 117 0.53 -14.97 -3.04
CA ALA A 117 0.94 -13.56 -2.99
C ALA A 117 0.91 -12.99 -1.56
N VAL A 118 -0.16 -13.29 -0.79
CA VAL A 118 -0.28 -12.86 0.61
C VAL A 118 0.75 -13.56 1.50
N GLU A 119 0.95 -14.87 1.32
CA GLU A 119 1.97 -15.63 2.04
C GLU A 119 3.36 -15.06 1.81
N SER A 120 3.74 -14.83 0.54
CA SER A 120 5.03 -14.25 0.17
C SER A 120 5.23 -12.87 0.78
N LEU A 121 4.18 -12.03 0.79
CA LEU A 121 4.23 -10.71 1.40
C LEU A 121 4.39 -10.81 2.92
N ALA A 122 3.65 -11.71 3.59
CA ALA A 122 3.75 -11.91 5.03
C ALA A 122 5.14 -12.43 5.44
N GLN A 123 5.71 -13.35 4.66
CA GLN A 123 7.06 -13.86 4.85
C GLN A 123 8.09 -12.73 4.74
N PHE A 124 7.95 -11.86 3.74
CA PHE A 124 8.85 -10.73 3.55
C PHE A 124 8.74 -9.67 4.67
N LEU A 125 7.51 -9.33 5.08
CA LEU A 125 7.27 -8.22 6.00
C LEU A 125 7.54 -8.56 7.47
N VAL A 126 7.14 -9.74 7.91
CA VAL A 126 7.15 -10.12 9.34
C VAL A 126 7.69 -11.53 9.59
N GLY A 127 8.24 -12.20 8.56
CA GLY A 127 8.79 -13.54 8.69
C GLY A 127 7.76 -14.67 8.65
N GLY A 128 6.50 -14.36 8.32
CA GLY A 128 5.40 -15.32 8.22
C GLY A 128 4.25 -15.02 9.18
N VAL A 129 3.06 -15.52 8.87
CA VAL A 129 1.86 -15.45 9.72
C VAL A 129 1.09 -16.76 9.61
N ASN A 130 0.11 -16.99 10.49
CA ASN A 130 -0.69 -18.21 10.42
C ASN A 130 -1.57 -18.30 9.16
N ASP A 131 -1.84 -19.52 8.72
CA ASP A 131 -2.63 -19.83 7.51
C ASP A 131 -4.03 -19.21 7.54
N GLN A 132 -4.63 -19.07 8.72
CA GLN A 132 -5.95 -18.47 8.86
C GLN A 132 -5.95 -16.99 8.45
N LEU A 133 -4.92 -16.22 8.85
CA LEU A 133 -4.77 -14.82 8.46
C LEU A 133 -4.44 -14.70 6.96
N ILE A 134 -3.61 -15.60 6.42
CA ILE A 134 -3.33 -15.67 4.98
C ILE A 134 -4.64 -15.87 4.20
N ALA A 135 -5.40 -16.92 4.55
CA ALA A 135 -6.65 -17.25 3.89
C ALA A 135 -7.70 -16.13 4.01
N ARG A 136 -7.81 -15.48 5.17
CA ARG A 136 -8.71 -14.33 5.37
C ARG A 136 -8.31 -13.15 4.49
N THR A 137 -7.03 -12.81 4.46
CA THR A 137 -6.52 -11.65 3.70
C THR A 137 -6.63 -11.89 2.19
N ALA A 138 -6.30 -13.10 1.74
CA ALA A 138 -6.43 -13.50 0.33
C ALA A 138 -7.87 -13.36 -0.19
N ARG A 139 -8.89 -13.64 0.63
CA ARG A 139 -10.31 -13.45 0.27
C ARG A 139 -10.70 -11.98 0.06
N LEU A 140 -9.93 -11.03 0.59
CA LEU A 140 -10.17 -9.61 0.37
C LEU A 140 -9.66 -9.15 -1.00
N VAL A 141 -8.80 -9.93 -1.65
CA VAL A 141 -8.32 -9.65 -3.00
C VAL A 141 -9.40 -9.99 -4.00
N ARG A 142 -10.00 -8.96 -4.59
CA ARG A 142 -11.07 -9.10 -5.58
C ARG A 142 -10.89 -8.08 -6.70
N PRO A 143 -11.09 -8.47 -7.97
CA PRO A 143 -11.00 -7.53 -9.08
C PRO A 143 -12.20 -6.58 -9.07
N HIS A 144 -11.99 -5.34 -9.53
CA HIS A 144 -13.05 -4.34 -9.79
C HIS A 144 -13.96 -3.96 -8.61
N VAL A 145 -13.54 -4.22 -7.38
CA VAL A 145 -14.32 -3.89 -6.18
C VAL A 145 -14.48 -2.39 -5.99
N ASP A 146 -15.73 -1.97 -5.74
CA ASP A 146 -16.02 -0.62 -5.27
C ASP A 146 -15.77 -0.50 -3.75
N MET A 147 -14.90 0.43 -3.36
CA MET A 147 -14.53 0.66 -1.98
C MET A 147 -15.01 2.04 -1.52
N PRO A 148 -15.62 2.15 -0.32
CA PRO A 148 -15.73 1.12 0.71
C PRO A 148 -16.98 0.24 0.66
N ASN A 149 -17.86 0.41 -0.34
CA ASN A 149 -19.20 -0.17 -0.34
C ASN A 149 -19.20 -1.70 -0.42
N GLU A 150 -18.38 -2.29 -1.30
CA GLU A 150 -18.31 -3.73 -1.49
C GLU A 150 -17.20 -4.38 -0.64
N LEU A 151 -16.15 -3.63 -0.31
CA LEU A 151 -15.05 -4.06 0.56
C LEU A 151 -14.60 -2.94 1.49
N ASN A 152 -14.61 -3.23 2.78
CA ASN A 152 -14.10 -2.32 3.79
C ASN A 152 -12.98 -2.99 4.59
N PHE A 153 -11.73 -2.65 4.26
CA PHE A 153 -10.56 -3.19 4.96
C PHE A 153 -10.51 -2.83 6.44
N VAL A 154 -11.08 -1.68 6.83
CA VAL A 154 -11.15 -1.27 8.24
C VAL A 154 -12.12 -2.16 9.01
N ALA A 155 -13.28 -2.48 8.41
CA ALA A 155 -14.23 -3.42 9.00
C ALA A 155 -13.63 -4.83 9.09
N ALA A 156 -13.05 -5.34 8.00
CA ALA A 156 -12.41 -6.65 7.97
C ALA A 156 -11.28 -6.80 9.02
N ARG A 157 -10.48 -5.74 9.22
CA ARG A 157 -9.46 -5.69 10.29
C ARG A 157 -10.09 -5.79 11.67
N ARG A 158 -11.11 -4.98 11.96
CA ARG A 158 -11.80 -4.98 13.27
C ARG A 158 -12.44 -6.32 13.59
N GLU A 159 -13.03 -6.98 12.60
CA GLU A 159 -13.60 -8.33 12.74
C GLU A 159 -12.52 -9.36 13.10
N TYR A 160 -11.35 -9.27 12.46
CA TYR A 160 -10.21 -10.14 12.79
C TYR A 160 -9.69 -9.88 14.20
N GLU A 161 -9.44 -8.63 14.57
CA GLU A 161 -8.96 -8.24 15.90
C GLU A 161 -9.92 -8.71 16.99
N SER A 162 -11.24 -8.52 16.79
CA SER A 162 -12.28 -8.97 17.73
C SER A 162 -12.29 -10.50 17.88
N ALA A 163 -12.11 -11.24 16.78
CA ALA A 163 -12.06 -12.70 16.81
C ALA A 163 -10.81 -13.23 17.54
N GLN A 164 -9.67 -12.54 17.45
CA GLN A 164 -8.45 -12.91 18.18
C GLN A 164 -8.58 -12.66 19.69
N THR A 165 -9.22 -11.56 20.10
CA THR A 165 -9.45 -11.26 21.53
C THR A 165 -10.33 -12.32 22.19
N LEU A 166 -11.36 -12.81 21.49
CA LEU A 166 -12.26 -13.87 21.99
C LEU A 166 -11.60 -15.26 22.10
N GLN A 167 -10.54 -15.52 21.33
CA GLN A 167 -9.79 -16.78 21.40
C GLN A 167 -8.70 -16.76 22.48
N SER A 168 -8.38 -15.57 23.02
CA SER A 168 -7.33 -15.36 24.03
C SER A 168 -7.90 -15.17 25.44
N ALA A 169 -9.22 -15.19 25.59
CA ALA A 169 -9.97 -15.03 26.84
C ALA A 169 -10.60 -16.37 27.24
#